data_AF-A0A0M4GG61-F1
#
_entry.id   AF-A0A0M4GG61-F1
#
_cell.length_a   1.000
_cell.length_b   1.000
_cell.length_c   1.000
_cell.angle_alpha   90.00
_cell.angle_beta   90.00
_cell.angle_gamma   90.00
#
_symmetry.space_group_name_H-M   'P 1'
#
loop_
_entity.id
_entity.type
_entity.pdbx_description
1 polymer ?
#
loop_
_entity_poly.entity_id
_entity_poly.type
_entity_poly.pdbx_seq_one_letter_code
_entity_poly.pdbx_strand_id
1 'polypeptide(L)' 'MTVNNGSNLSKEYFISYLKLVMEARSYSLEQAKTYMFNNFFKSSKEVYGKESYCNFLLAIEKLKEGRVLQSIQS' A
#
# COMPACT_ATOMS: atom_id res chain seq x y z
N MET A 1 -6.25 8.23 13.53
CA MET A 1 -6.57 6.79 13.49
C MET A 1 -5.47 6.07 14.28
N THR A 2 -5.79 5.40 15.38
CA THR A 2 -4.80 4.67 16.18
C THR A 2 -4.68 3.27 15.59
N VAL A 3 -3.54 2.99 14.94
CA VAL A 3 -3.22 1.63 14.49
C VAL A 3 -2.80 0.85 15.72
N ASN A 4 -3.59 -0.16 16.12
CA ASN A 4 -3.31 -0.98 17.29
C ASN A 4 -2.12 -1.90 16.97
N ASN A 5 -1.04 -1.83 17.75
CA ASN A 5 0.24 -2.52 17.48
C ASN A 5 0.18 -4.06 17.50
N GLY A 6 -0.98 -4.66 17.81
CA GLY A 6 -1.12 -6.11 18.03
C GLY A 6 -1.82 -6.89 16.93
N SER A 7 -2.26 -6.26 15.83
CA SER A 7 -3.02 -6.95 14.78
C SER A 7 -2.36 -6.75 13.41
N ASN A 8 -2.11 -7.85 12.69
CA ASN A 8 -1.59 -7.80 11.33
C ASN A 8 -2.52 -6.99 10.45
N LEU A 9 -1.97 -6.01 9.74
CA LEU A 9 -2.76 -5.14 8.87
C LEU A 9 -3.12 -5.89 7.58
N SER A 10 -4.40 -5.85 7.21
CA SER A 10 -4.90 -6.58 6.05
C SER A 10 -4.44 -5.96 4.73
N LYS A 11 -4.48 -6.77 3.67
CA LYS A 11 -4.23 -6.31 2.29
C LYS A 11 -5.20 -5.19 1.89
N GLU A 12 -6.47 -5.30 2.29
CA GLU A 12 -7.54 -4.34 1.99
C GLU A 12 -7.28 -2.97 2.63
N TYR A 13 -6.71 -2.96 3.84
CA TYR A 13 -6.24 -1.73 4.48
C TYR A 13 -5.18 -1.04 3.62
N PHE A 14 -4.16 -1.78 3.17
CA PHE A 14 -3.09 -1.20 2.34
C PHE A 14 -3.59 -0.75 0.96
N ILE A 15 -4.55 -1.45 0.35
CA ILE A 15 -5.19 -0.99 -0.90
C ILE A 15 -5.85 0.38 -0.68
N SER A 16 -6.64 0.51 0.38
CA SER A 16 -7.36 1.75 0.68
C SER A 16 -6.41 2.91 0.97
N TYR A 17 -5.36 2.65 1.76
CA TYR A 17 -4.38 3.67 2.09
C TYR A 17 -3.53 4.08 0.87
N LEU A 18 -3.11 3.13 0.03
CA LEU A 18 -2.38 3.46 -1.20
C LEU A 18 -3.22 4.33 -2.14
N LYS A 19 -4.50 4.02 -2.32
CA LYS A 19 -5.43 4.84 -3.12
C LYS A 19 -5.57 6.25 -2.53
N LEU A 20 -5.74 6.37 -1.22
CA LEU A 20 -5.82 7.67 -0.55
C LEU A 20 -4.55 8.51 -0.75
N VAL A 21 -3.37 7.90 -0.62
CA VAL A 21 -2.09 8.60 -0.83
C VAL A 21 -1.96 9.05 -2.29
N MET A 22 -2.29 8.18 -3.23
CA MET A 22 -2.27 8.51 -4.65
C MET A 22 -3.18 9.70 -4.96
N GLU A 23 -4.40 9.71 -4.43
CA GLU A 23 -5.36 10.77 -4.70
C GLU A 23 -5.00 12.07 -4.00
N ALA A 24 -4.72 12.03 -2.69
CA ALA A 24 -4.42 13.23 -1.90
C ALA A 24 -3.10 13.92 -2.29
N ARG A 25 -2.16 13.19 -2.90
CA ARG A 25 -0.84 13.73 -3.30
C ARG A 25 -0.61 13.74 -4.80
N SER A 26 -1.60 13.31 -5.59
CA SER A 26 -1.47 13.09 -7.04
C SER A 26 -0.27 12.19 -7.38
N TYR A 27 -0.05 11.16 -6.58
CA TYR A 27 1.07 10.21 -6.72
C TYR A 27 0.72 9.04 -7.64
N SER A 28 1.71 8.60 -8.42
CA SER A 28 1.68 7.29 -9.06
C SER A 28 1.74 6.16 -8.01
N LEU A 29 1.47 4.92 -8.43
CA LEU A 29 1.53 3.78 -7.52
C LEU A 29 2.94 3.59 -6.93
N GLU A 30 3.99 3.76 -7.72
CA GLU A 30 5.38 3.63 -7.25
C GLU A 30 5.77 4.78 -6.29
N GLN A 31 5.27 6.00 -6.54
CA GLN A 31 5.44 7.12 -5.60
C GLN A 31 4.69 6.87 -4.29
N ALA A 32 3.45 6.38 -4.34
CA ALA A 32 2.66 6.06 -3.15
C ALA A 32 3.27 4.91 -2.33
N LYS A 33 3.79 3.86 -2.99
CA LYS A 33 4.57 2.78 -2.38
C LYS A 33 5.79 3.32 -1.64
N THR A 34 6.59 4.16 -2.31
CA THR A 34 7.81 4.74 -1.71
C THR A 34 7.46 5.63 -0.52
N TYR A 35 6.44 6.47 -0.67
CA TYR A 35 5.93 7.31 0.40
C TYR A 35 5.48 6.49 1.61
N MET A 36 4.65 5.47 1.40
CA MET A 36 4.13 4.64 2.48
C MET A 36 5.24 3.82 3.16
N PHE A 37 6.19 3.28 2.40
CA PHE A 37 7.34 2.59 2.97
C PHE A 37 8.17 3.50 3.89
N ASN A 38 8.43 4.73 3.46
CA ASN A 38 9.23 5.67 4.26
C ASN A 38 8.44 6.22 5.46
N ASN A 39 7.17 6.57 5.29
CA ASN A 39 6.40 7.29 6.32
C ASN A 39 5.62 6.36 7.25
N PHE A 40 5.02 5.29 6.73
CA PHE A 40 4.25 4.35 7.54
C PHE A 40 5.15 3.28 8.14
N PHE A 41 5.95 2.62 7.31
CA PHE A 41 6.89 1.57 7.74
C PHE A 41 8.21 2.12 8.30
N LYS A 42 8.42 3.45 8.32
CA LYS A 42 9.65 4.07 8.83
C LYS A 42 10.92 3.47 8.19
N SER A 43 10.84 3.13 6.91
CA SER A 43 11.90 2.44 6.16
C SER A 43 12.28 1.07 6.70
N SER A 44 11.42 0.43 7.51
CA SER A 44 11.65 -0.88 8.10
C SER A 44 10.45 -1.81 7.90
N LYS A 45 10.74 -3.02 7.40
CA LYS A 45 9.74 -4.06 7.15
C LYS A 45 9.20 -4.68 8.43
N GLU A 46 9.83 -4.40 9.57
CA GLU A 46 9.56 -5.09 10.85
C GLU A 46 8.63 -4.30 11.78
N VAL A 47 8.38 -3.01 11.49
CA VAL A 47 7.61 -2.11 12.38
C VAL A 47 6.22 -2.65 12.74
N TYR A 48 5.57 -3.35 11.81
CA TYR A 48 4.25 -3.96 12.00
C TYR A 48 4.26 -5.47 11.74
N GLY A 49 5.43 -6.09 11.77
CA GLY A 49 5.62 -7.51 11.49
C GLY A 49 5.63 -7.88 9.99
N LYS A 50 6.16 -9.08 9.72
CA LYS A 50 6.35 -9.61 8.36
C LYS A 50 5.03 -9.76 7.61
N GLU A 51 3.96 -10.16 8.28
CA GLU A 51 2.66 -10.37 7.64
C GLU A 51 2.07 -9.06 7.09
N SER A 52 2.15 -7.97 7.87
CA SER A 52 1.74 -6.64 7.41
C SER A 52 2.56 -6.19 6.19
N TYR A 53 3.87 -6.44 6.19
CA TYR A 53 4.71 -6.11 5.03
C TYR A 53 4.36 -6.97 3.80
N CYS A 54 4.08 -8.26 3.97
CA CYS A 54 3.59 -9.12 2.90
C CYS A 54 2.25 -8.62 2.33
N ASN A 55 1.29 -8.28 3.19
CA ASN A 55 -0.01 -7.74 2.79
C ASN A 55 0.13 -6.41 2.03
N PHE A 56 1.09 -5.56 2.43
CA PHE A 56 1.44 -4.34 1.70
C PHE A 56 1.94 -4.64 0.28
N LEU A 57 2.84 -5.60 0.10
CA LEU A 57 3.33 -6.00 -1.22
C LEU A 57 2.21 -6.60 -2.09
N LEU A 58 1.35 -7.46 -1.53
CA LEU A 58 0.20 -8.02 -2.24
C LEU A 58 -0.79 -6.94 -2.68
N ALA A 59 -0.98 -5.90 -1.88
CA ALA A 59 -1.83 -4.76 -2.25
C ALA A 59 -1.25 -4.00 -3.46
N ILE A 60 0.06 -3.82 -3.53
CA ILE A 60 0.74 -3.17 -4.67
C ILE A 60 0.55 -4.00 -5.94
N GLU A 61 0.80 -5.30 -5.89
CA GLU A 61 0.63 -6.17 -7.07
C GLU A 61 -0.83 -6.18 -7.55
N LYS A 62 -1.80 -6.25 -6.62
CA LYS A 62 -3.22 -6.17 -6.99
C LYS A 62 -3.58 -4.87 -7.69
N LEU A 63 -3.02 -3.75 -7.24
CA LEU A 63 -3.24 -2.44 -7.85
C LEU A 63 -2.54 -2.29 -9.21
N LYS A 64 -1.43 -2.99 -9.45
CA LYS A 64 -0.78 -3.05 -10.78
C LYS A 64 -1.64 -3.83 -11.77
N GLU A 65 -2.09 -5.03 -11.38
CA GLU A 65 -2.96 -5.87 -12.21
C GLU A 65 -4.24 -5.14 -12.63
N GLY A 66 -4.88 -4.43 -11.69
CA GLY A 66 -6.09 -3.65 -11.96
C GLY A 66 -5.89 -2.49 -12.95
N ARG A 67 -4.67 -1.96 -13.10
CA ARG A 67 -4.36 -0.91 -14.09
C ARG A 67 -4.05 -1.46 -15.47
N VAL A 68 -3.44 -2.65 -15.56
CA VAL A 68 -3.17 -3.32 -16.85
C VAL A 68 -4.50 -3.65 -17.56
N LEU A 69 -5.54 -4.00 -16.81
CA LEU A 69 -6.86 -4.26 -17.39
C LEU A 69 -7.57 -2.99 -17.91
N GLN A 70 -7.25 -1.81 -17.37
CA GLN A 70 -7.82 -0.53 -17.85
C GLN A 70 -7.11 0.01 -19.10
N SER A 71 -5.84 -0.34 -19.32
CA SER A 71 -5.10 0.12 -20.51
C SER A 71 -5.38 -0.69 -21.79
N ILE A 72 -6.07 -1.82 -21.69
CA ILE A 72 -6.41 -2.68 -22.85
C ILE A 72 -7.81 -2.34 -23.42
N GLN A 73 -8.59 -1.51 -22.73
CA GLN A 73 -9.93 -1.07 -23.16
C GLN A 73 -9.95 0.35 -23.75
N SER A 74 -8.82 0.89 -24.21
CA SER A 74 -8.70 2.24 -24.81
C SER A 74 -8.31 2.17 -26.28
#